data_AF-A0A2M7IZL4-F1
#
_entry.id   AF-A0A2M7IZL4-F1
#
_cell.length_a   1.000
_cell.length_b   1.000
_cell.length_c   1.000
_cell.angle_alpha   90.00
_cell.angle_beta   90.00
_cell.angle_gamma   90.00
#
_symmetry.space_group_name_H-M   'P 1'
#
loop_
_entity.id
_entity.type
_entity.pdbx_description
1 polymer ?
#
loop_
_entity_poly.entity_id
_entity_poly.type
_entity_poly.pdbx_seq_one_letter_code
_entity_poly.pdbx_strand_id
1 'polypeptide(L)'
;MNATASIVSKVWSFCTTLRDDGVGYGDYLEQLTYLIFLKMADEYSQPPYSRKVGIPDEYNWQSLKAKRGAELEVHYVTLLRELGNKPGMLGTIFTKAQNKIQDPAKLYRLIDMVNETRWVTMGADVKGDIYEGLLERNAEDTKSGAG
;
A
#
# COMPACT_ATOMS: atom_id res chain seq x y z
N MET A 1 19.26 2.45 -17.37
CA MET A 1 17.84 2.10 -17.44
C MET A 1 17.16 2.65 -16.20
N ASN A 2 16.21 3.58 -16.37
CA ASN A 2 15.66 4.40 -15.29
C ASN A 2 14.85 3.53 -14.30
N ALA A 3 15.32 3.40 -13.06
CA ALA A 3 14.60 2.70 -11.99
C ALA A 3 13.17 3.24 -11.80
N THR A 4 12.98 4.54 -12.04
CA THR A 4 11.72 5.29 -12.06
C THR A 4 10.66 4.72 -13.02
N ALA A 5 11.04 4.48 -14.28
CA ALA A 5 10.10 3.94 -15.27
C ALA A 5 9.66 2.51 -14.91
N SER A 6 10.50 1.78 -14.15
CA SER A 6 10.21 0.40 -13.76
C SER A 6 9.13 0.31 -12.67
N ILE A 7 9.11 1.22 -11.69
CA ILE A 7 8.14 1.13 -10.58
C ILE A 7 6.74 1.57 -10.99
N VAL A 8 6.63 2.65 -11.77
CA VAL A 8 5.36 3.09 -12.35
C VAL A 8 4.74 1.93 -13.14
N SER A 9 5.53 1.30 -14.00
CA SER A 9 5.10 0.13 -14.79
C SER A 9 4.69 -1.07 -13.92
N LYS A 10 5.43 -1.36 -12.84
CA LYS A 10 5.07 -2.43 -11.88
C LYS A 10 3.75 -2.16 -11.18
N VAL A 11 3.57 -0.95 -10.65
CA VAL A 11 2.32 -0.52 -9.97
C VAL A 11 1.14 -0.64 -10.93
N TRP A 12 1.32 -0.24 -12.18
CA TRP A 12 0.30 -0.36 -13.21
C TRP A 12 -0.04 -1.80 -13.57
N SER A 13 0.99 -2.62 -13.83
CA SER A 13 0.79 -4.03 -14.16
C SER A 13 0.05 -4.78 -13.06
N PHE A 14 0.35 -4.47 -11.80
CA PHE A 14 -0.30 -5.10 -10.66
C PHE A 14 -1.74 -4.60 -10.46
N CYS A 15 -1.97 -3.30 -10.70
CA CYS A 15 -3.31 -2.72 -10.70
C CYS A 15 -4.24 -3.43 -11.70
N THR A 16 -3.77 -3.65 -12.93
CA THR A 16 -4.54 -4.37 -13.96
C THR A 16 -4.82 -5.82 -13.53
N THR A 17 -3.82 -6.50 -12.96
CA THR A 17 -4.00 -7.88 -12.48
C THR A 17 -5.09 -7.96 -11.41
N LEU A 18 -5.07 -7.07 -10.41
CA LEU A 18 -6.08 -7.06 -9.35
C LEU A 18 -7.47 -6.64 -9.84
N ARG A 19 -7.55 -5.78 -10.86
CA ARG A 19 -8.81 -5.43 -11.52
C ARG A 19 -9.47 -6.66 -12.14
N ASP A 20 -8.70 -7.49 -12.83
CA ASP A 20 -9.20 -8.72 -13.45
C ASP A 20 -9.77 -9.70 -12.40
N ASP A 21 -9.37 -9.54 -11.13
CA ASP A 21 -9.86 -10.28 -9.97
C ASP A 21 -11.01 -9.58 -9.22
N GLY A 22 -11.56 -8.50 -9.77
CA GLY A 22 -12.69 -7.77 -9.22
C GLY A 22 -12.35 -6.72 -8.17
N VAL A 23 -11.06 -6.39 -7.97
CA VAL A 23 -10.65 -5.28 -7.09
C VAL A 23 -10.70 -3.98 -7.88
N GLY A 24 -11.54 -3.03 -7.46
CA GLY A 24 -11.66 -1.73 -8.13
C GLY A 24 -10.38 -0.89 -8.03
N TYR A 25 -10.19 0.06 -8.95
CA TYR A 25 -9.03 0.96 -8.93
C TYR A 25 -8.91 1.75 -7.62
N GLY A 26 -10.04 2.18 -7.06
CA GLY A 26 -10.08 2.92 -5.80
C GLY A 26 -9.67 2.05 -4.61
N ASP A 27 -10.16 0.81 -4.56
CA ASP A 27 -9.77 -0.17 -3.54
C ASP A 27 -8.28 -0.49 -3.64
N TYR A 28 -7.75 -0.70 -4.85
CA TYR A 28 -6.32 -0.91 -5.06
C TYR A 28 -5.48 0.28 -4.60
N LEU A 29 -5.86 1.50 -4.99
CA LEU A 29 -5.18 2.73 -4.59
C LEU A 29 -5.18 2.90 -3.07
N GLU A 30 -6.30 2.60 -2.40
CA GLU A 30 -6.39 2.61 -0.95
C GLU A 30 -5.40 1.62 -0.30
N GLN A 31 -5.38 0.36 -0.75
CA GLN A 31 -4.46 -0.65 -0.22
C GLN A 31 -2.99 -0.28 -0.46
N LEU A 32 -2.67 0.22 -1.66
CA LEU A 32 -1.33 0.67 -1.99
C LEU A 32 -0.89 1.83 -1.09
N THR A 33 -1.79 2.77 -0.79
CA THR A 33 -1.52 3.91 0.09
C THR A 33 -1.16 3.45 1.51
N TYR A 34 -1.92 2.51 2.08
CA TYR A 34 -1.63 1.94 3.39
C TYR A 34 -0.26 1.27 3.43
N LEU A 35 0.05 0.44 2.44
CA LEU A 35 1.31 -0.29 2.38
C LEU A 35 2.51 0.65 2.19
N ILE A 36 2.39 1.66 1.32
CA ILE A 36 3.42 2.68 1.13
C ILE A 36 3.66 3.45 2.42
N PHE A 37 2.60 3.83 3.15
CA PHE A 37 2.76 4.52 4.44
C PHE A 37 3.55 3.66 5.45
N LEU A 38 3.18 2.40 5.60
CA LEU A 38 3.90 1.47 6.49
C LEU A 38 5.36 1.30 6.06
N LYS A 39 5.62 1.14 4.76
CA LYS A 39 6.97 1.01 4.21
C LYS A 39 7.81 2.26 4.42
N MET A 40 7.24 3.44 4.21
CA MET A 40 7.93 4.72 4.43
C MET A 40 8.21 4.93 5.92
N ALA A 41 7.27 4.58 6.80
CA ALA A 41 7.50 4.64 8.24
C ALA A 41 8.66 3.73 8.68
N ASP A 42 8.75 2.52 8.12
CA ASP A 42 9.88 1.60 8.32
C ASP A 42 11.21 2.19 7.81
N GLU A 43 11.24 2.74 6.60
CA GLU A 43 12.44 3.38 6.05
C GLU A 43 12.89 4.60 6.87
N TYR A 44 11.96 5.42 7.31
CA TYR A 44 12.27 6.57 8.17
C TYR A 44 12.75 6.16 9.56
N SER A 45 12.37 4.98 10.05
CA SER A 45 12.85 4.47 11.35
C SER A 45 14.32 4.04 11.32
N GLN A 46 14.88 3.83 10.12
CA GLN A 46 16.26 3.40 9.91
C GLN A 46 17.21 4.59 9.72
N PRO A 47 18.52 4.39 9.89
CA PRO A 47 19.52 5.39 9.52
C PRO A 47 19.38 5.79 8.04
N PRO A 48 19.57 7.08 7.68
CA PRO A 48 20.07 8.18 8.53
C PRO A 48 18.97 8.96 9.28
N TYR A 49 17.69 8.62 9.14
CA TYR A 49 16.59 9.43 9.64
C TYR A 49 16.23 9.14 11.10
N SER A 50 16.18 7.86 11.48
CA SER A 50 15.85 7.38 12.83
C SER A 50 14.57 7.99 13.44
N ARG A 51 13.56 8.26 12.61
CA ARG A 51 12.27 8.84 13.00
C ARG A 51 11.25 7.74 13.29
N LYS A 52 10.67 7.75 14.49
CA LYS A 52 9.63 6.80 14.88
C LYS A 52 8.24 7.42 14.69
N VAL A 53 7.40 6.74 13.91
CA VAL A 53 6.00 7.14 13.63
C VAL A 53 5.04 6.66 14.73
N GLY A 54 5.49 5.77 15.63
CA GLY A 54 4.67 5.23 16.72
C GLY A 54 3.79 4.05 16.32
N ILE A 55 4.14 3.36 15.22
CA ILE A 55 3.51 2.10 14.83
C ILE A 55 3.99 1.00 15.80
N PRO A 56 3.08 0.24 16.46
CA PRO A 56 3.47 -0.88 17.32
C PRO A 56 4.27 -1.95 16.57
N ASP A 57 5.19 -2.62 17.25
CA ASP A 57 6.08 -3.59 16.61
C ASP A 57 5.32 -4.79 16.05
N GLU A 58 4.20 -5.17 16.68
CA GLU A 58 3.31 -6.24 16.24
C GLU A 58 2.62 -5.92 14.90
N TYR A 59 2.55 -4.64 14.53
CA TYR A 59 1.79 -4.15 13.37
C TYR A 59 2.64 -3.29 12.43
N ASN A 60 3.97 -3.40 12.53
CA ASN A 60 4.90 -2.67 11.67
C ASN A 60 5.17 -3.39 10.34
N TRP A 61 5.92 -2.75 9.44
CA TRP A 61 6.25 -3.32 8.12
C TRP A 61 6.96 -4.68 8.21
N GLN A 62 7.88 -4.84 9.17
CA GLN A 62 8.64 -6.07 9.35
C GLN A 62 7.74 -7.24 9.78
N SER A 63 6.77 -6.97 10.67
CA SER A 63 5.77 -7.95 11.10
C SER A 63 4.94 -8.44 9.91
N LEU A 64 4.51 -7.52 9.04
CA LEU A 64 3.65 -7.81 7.89
C LEU A 64 4.39 -8.65 6.83
N LYS A 65 5.59 -8.24 6.44
CA LYS A 65 6.36 -8.93 5.39
C LYS A 65 6.89 -10.30 5.82
N ALA A 66 6.84 -10.63 7.12
CA ALA A 66 7.22 -11.95 7.63
C ALA A 66 6.10 -13.00 7.45
N LYS A 67 4.86 -12.59 7.18
CA LYS A 67 3.70 -13.50 7.08
C LYS A 67 3.46 -13.99 5.66
N ARG A 68 2.82 -15.15 5.51
CA ARG A 68 2.42 -15.75 4.22
C ARG A 68 1.05 -16.41 4.33
N GLY A 69 0.39 -16.61 3.19
CA GLY A 69 -0.88 -17.35 3.11
C GLY A 69 -1.97 -16.77 4.03
N ALA A 70 -2.79 -17.63 4.63
CA ALA A 70 -3.87 -17.22 5.51
C ALA A 70 -3.40 -16.38 6.72
N GLU A 71 -2.19 -16.65 7.24
CA GLU A 71 -1.62 -15.85 8.33
C GLU A 71 -1.39 -14.40 7.90
N LEU A 72 -0.94 -14.18 6.67
CA LEU A 72 -0.76 -12.83 6.12
C LEU A 72 -2.07 -12.07 6.05
N GLU A 73 -3.13 -12.72 5.55
CA GLU A 73 -4.45 -12.11 5.44
C GLU A 73 -4.99 -11.70 6.81
N VAL A 74 -4.97 -12.63 7.78
CA VAL A 74 -5.41 -12.36 9.16
C VAL A 74 -4.58 -11.25 9.81
N HIS A 75 -3.26 -11.27 9.60
CA HIS A 75 -2.36 -10.25 10.13
C HIS A 75 -2.66 -8.88 9.54
N TYR A 76 -2.85 -8.79 8.23
CA TYR A 76 -3.12 -7.52 7.56
C TYR A 76 -4.47 -6.93 7.96
N VAL A 77 -5.53 -7.74 8.05
CA VAL A 77 -6.85 -7.30 8.56
C VAL A 77 -6.73 -6.77 9.99
N THR A 78 -6.01 -7.49 10.85
CA THR A 78 -5.79 -7.08 12.24
C THR A 78 -4.99 -5.78 12.31
N LEU A 79 -3.90 -5.68 11.55
CA LEU A 79 -3.06 -4.49 11.46
C LEU A 79 -3.88 -3.26 11.10
N LEU A 80 -4.68 -3.31 10.02
CA LEU A 80 -5.50 -2.18 9.58
C LEU A 80 -6.46 -1.72 10.67
N ARG A 81 -7.14 -2.66 11.34
CA ARG A 81 -8.06 -2.38 12.44
C ARG A 81 -7.35 -1.73 13.63
N GLU A 82 -6.23 -2.30 14.07
CA GLU A 82 -5.52 -1.81 15.26
C GLU A 82 -4.89 -0.44 15.04
N LEU A 83 -4.39 -0.17 13.83
CA LEU A 83 -3.88 1.17 13.47
C LEU A 83 -5.02 2.19 13.32
N GLY A 84 -6.16 1.79 12.76
CA GLY A 84 -7.36 2.63 12.67
C GLY A 84 -7.95 3.03 14.03
N ASN A 85 -7.70 2.23 15.06
CA ASN A 85 -8.12 2.52 16.44
C ASN A 85 -7.11 3.39 17.23
N LYS A 86 -5.94 3.73 16.66
CA LYS A 86 -4.97 4.61 17.32
C LYS A 86 -5.43 6.07 17.28
N PRO A 87 -5.07 6.90 18.27
CA PRO A 87 -5.31 8.33 18.19
C PRO A 87 -4.36 9.01 17.18
N GLY A 88 -4.72 10.22 16.76
CA GLY A 88 -3.86 11.08 15.93
C GLY A 88 -3.71 10.57 14.49
N MET A 89 -2.54 10.81 13.91
CA MET A 89 -2.27 10.56 12.48
C MET A 89 -2.55 9.11 12.06
N LEU A 90 -2.18 8.12 12.87
CA LEU A 90 -2.41 6.70 12.54
C LEU A 90 -3.91 6.40 12.44
N GLY A 91 -4.70 6.85 13.42
CA GLY A 91 -6.15 6.74 13.36
C GLY A 91 -6.71 7.38 12.11
N THR A 92 -6.32 8.61 11.80
CA THR A 92 -6.81 9.34 10.62
C THR A 92 -6.51 8.61 9.31
N ILE A 93 -5.30 8.08 9.14
CA ILE A 93 -4.90 7.38 7.91
C ILE A 93 -5.63 6.05 7.77
N PHE A 94 -5.76 5.28 8.86
CA PHE A 94 -6.33 3.94 8.85
C PHE A 94 -7.81 3.91 9.30
N THR A 95 -8.49 5.05 9.33
CA THR A 95 -9.87 5.14 9.81
C THR A 95 -10.77 4.24 8.98
N LYS A 96 -11.39 3.25 9.63
CA LYS A 96 -12.26 2.25 8.98
C LYS A 96 -11.59 1.51 7.82
N ALA A 97 -10.26 1.43 7.81
CA ALA A 97 -9.51 0.69 6.80
C ALA A 97 -9.95 -0.78 6.77
N GLN A 98 -10.11 -1.33 5.56
CA GLN A 98 -10.47 -2.72 5.34
C GLN A 98 -9.54 -3.33 4.30
N ASN A 99 -9.25 -4.63 4.44
CA ASN A 99 -8.56 -5.35 3.37
C ASN A 99 -9.53 -5.56 2.19
N LYS A 100 -9.13 -5.11 1.01
CA LYS A 100 -9.88 -5.31 -0.24
C LYS A 100 -9.29 -6.41 -1.14
N ILE A 101 -8.11 -6.92 -0.80
CA ILE A 101 -7.41 -7.97 -1.55
C ILE A 101 -7.63 -9.31 -0.84
N GLN A 102 -8.62 -10.06 -1.32
CA GLN A 102 -9.04 -11.33 -0.72
C GLN A 102 -8.08 -12.49 -1.01
N ASP A 103 -7.29 -12.41 -2.08
CA ASP A 103 -6.33 -13.45 -2.44
C ASP A 103 -5.00 -13.21 -1.70
N PRO A 104 -4.59 -14.10 -0.77
CA PRO A 104 -3.38 -13.93 0.02
C PRO A 104 -2.10 -13.95 -0.82
N ALA A 105 -2.08 -14.65 -1.96
CA ALA A 105 -0.92 -14.67 -2.84
C ALA A 105 -0.76 -13.32 -3.56
N LYS A 106 -1.85 -12.65 -3.89
CA LYS A 106 -1.83 -11.32 -4.51
C LYS A 106 -1.51 -10.24 -3.48
N LEU A 107 -2.07 -10.32 -2.28
CA LEU A 107 -1.68 -9.44 -1.18
C LEU A 107 -0.17 -9.55 -0.91
N TYR A 108 0.36 -10.78 -0.88
CA TYR A 108 1.80 -11.01 -0.72
C TYR A 108 2.61 -10.36 -1.84
N ARG A 109 2.23 -10.55 -3.11
CA ARG A 109 2.93 -9.95 -4.26
C ARG A 109 2.90 -8.42 -4.22
N LEU A 110 1.79 -7.81 -3.79
CA LEU A 110 1.70 -6.36 -3.61
C LEU A 110 2.67 -5.87 -2.55
N ILE A 111 2.70 -6.52 -1.39
CA ILE A 111 3.61 -6.20 -0.29
C ILE A 111 5.07 -6.35 -0.75
N ASP A 112 5.39 -7.39 -1.51
CA ASP A 112 6.74 -7.63 -2.02
C ASP A 112 7.16 -6.56 -3.04
N MET A 113 6.28 -6.19 -3.97
CA MET A 113 6.50 -5.08 -4.91
C MET A 113 6.79 -3.75 -4.18
N VAL A 114 6.02 -3.44 -3.15
CA VAL A 114 6.24 -2.25 -2.31
C VAL A 114 7.56 -2.38 -1.54
N ASN A 115 7.90 -3.58 -1.06
CA ASN A 115 9.12 -3.86 -0.30
C ASN A 115 10.40 -3.69 -1.13
N GLU A 116 10.39 -4.08 -2.41
CA GLU A 116 11.52 -3.94 -3.34
C GLU A 116 11.87 -2.49 -3.65
N THR A 117 10.95 -1.56 -3.34
CA THR A 117 11.06 -0.15 -3.70
C THR A 117 11.51 0.66 -2.49
N ARG A 118 12.49 1.56 -2.69
CA ARG A 118 12.88 2.56 -1.69
C ARG A 118 12.06 3.82 -1.87
N TRP A 119 10.99 3.95 -1.10
CA TRP A 119 10.01 5.02 -1.29
C TRP A 119 10.52 6.37 -0.78
N VAL A 120 11.17 6.44 0.38
CA VAL A 120 11.68 7.69 0.96
C VAL A 120 12.68 8.38 0.03
N THR A 121 13.54 7.61 -0.65
CA THR A 121 14.55 8.15 -1.58
C THR A 121 14.01 8.41 -2.98
N MET A 122 12.80 7.95 -3.30
CA MET A 122 12.17 8.20 -4.59
C MET A 122 11.76 9.68 -4.71
N GLY A 123 12.02 10.27 -5.88
CA GLY A 123 11.67 11.65 -6.20
C GLY A 123 10.17 11.92 -6.00
N ALA A 124 9.86 13.14 -5.59
CA ALA A 124 8.47 13.55 -5.34
C ALA A 124 7.64 13.59 -6.63
N ASP A 125 8.27 13.94 -7.75
CA ASP A 125 7.74 13.85 -9.11
C ASP A 125 7.26 12.43 -9.43
N VAL A 126 8.12 11.44 -9.22
CA VAL A 126 7.80 10.04 -9.51
C VAL A 126 6.64 9.53 -8.65
N LYS A 127 6.61 9.88 -7.36
CA LYS A 127 5.49 9.51 -6.50
C LYS A 127 4.20 10.19 -6.97
N GLY A 128 4.28 11.47 -7.31
CA GLY A 128 3.18 12.24 -7.89
C GLY A 128 2.58 11.52 -9.09
N ASP A 129 3.41 11.18 -10.07
CA ASP A 129 2.98 10.48 -11.30
C ASP A 129 2.25 9.16 -11.01
N ILE A 130 2.72 8.39 -10.01
CA ILE A 130 2.07 7.13 -9.61
C ILE A 130 0.67 7.40 -9.03
N TYR A 131 0.56 8.33 -8.09
CA TYR A 131 -0.70 8.63 -7.42
C TYR A 131 -1.69 9.31 -8.36
N GLU A 132 -1.25 10.30 -9.12
CA GLU A 132 -2.08 11.03 -10.10
C GLU A 132 -2.63 10.08 -11.16
N GLY A 133 -1.78 9.23 -11.74
CA GLY A 133 -2.24 8.24 -12.69
C GLY A 133 -3.32 7.33 -12.11
N LEU A 134 -3.10 6.76 -10.93
CA LEU A 134 -4.10 5.88 -10.30
C LEU A 134 -5.42 6.61 -10.00
N LEU A 135 -5.36 7.88 -9.60
CA LEU A 135 -6.53 8.72 -9.39
C LEU A 135 -7.30 8.98 -10.69
N GLU A 136 -6.60 9.27 -11.79
CA GLU A 136 -7.22 9.45 -13.12
C GLU A 136 -7.99 8.18 -13.54
N ARG A 137 -7.39 7.00 -13.38
CA ARG A 137 -8.05 5.73 -13.72
C ARG A 137 -9.24 5.43 -12.83
N ASN A 138 -9.12 5.70 -11.53
CA ASN A 138 -10.26 5.55 -10.63
C ASN A 138 -11.42 6.49 -11.01
N ALA A 139 -11.13 7.71 -11.45
CA ALA A 139 -12.14 8.65 -11.91
C ALA A 139 -12.81 8.22 -13.24
N GLU A 140 -12.05 7.63 -14.17
CA GLU A 140 -12.60 7.04 -15.41
C GLU A 140 -13.51 5.84 -15.13
N ASP A 141 -13.09 4.94 -14.25
CA ASP A 141 -13.84 3.72 -13.89
C ASP A 141 -15.16 4.07 -13.20
N THR A 142 -15.14 5.02 -12.26
CA THR A 142 -16.35 5.49 -11.55
C THR A 142 -17.39 6.10 -12.50
N LYS A 143 -16.95 6.78 -13.57
CA LYS A 143 -17.86 7.31 -14.60
C LYS A 143 -18.50 6.22 -15.45
N SER A 144 -17.84 5.08 -15.63
CA SER A 144 -18.36 3.96 -16.42
C SER A 144 -19.38 3.09 -15.68
N GLY A 145 -19.36 3.10 -14.34
CA GLY A 145 -20.26 2.32 -13.49
C GLY A 145 -21.61 2.98 -13.15
N ALA A 146 -21.82 4.24 -13.52
CA ALA A 146 -23.08 4.98 -13.30
C ALA A 146 -24.02 4.93 -14.52
N GLY A 147 -24.08 3.77 -15.19
CA GLY A 147 -25.01 3.48 -16.29
C GLY A 147 -26.27 2.77 -15.83
#